data_AF-A0A2A7MKP2-F1
#
_entry.id   AF-A0A2A7MKP2-F1
#
_cell.length_a   1.000
_cell.length_b   1.000
_cell.length_c   1.000
_cell.angle_alpha   90.00
_cell.angle_beta   90.00
_cell.angle_gamma   90.00
#
_symmetry.space_group_name_H-M   'P 1'
#
loop_
_entity.id
_entity.type
_entity.pdbx_description
1 polymer ?
#
loop_
_entity_poly.entity_id
_entity_poly.type
_entity_poly.pdbx_seq_one_letter_code
_entity_poly.pdbx_strand_id
1 'polypeptide(L)'
;MNFDHQKRITLLSDIKFILGKLDSRNQQPLIDTLIECAEILENSSKELEPSINTTISKIEKCILENEIKNVPNEISDLIKSCTAFLPN
;
A
#
# COMPACT_ATOMS: atom_id res chain seq x y z
N MET A 1 -0.13 -11.74 -20.91
CA MET A 1 -0.49 -11.01 -19.68
C MET A 1 0.69 -10.12 -19.32
N ASN A 2 0.49 -8.81 -19.12
CA ASN A 2 1.58 -7.90 -18.77
C ASN A 2 2.03 -8.19 -17.32
N PHE A 3 3.33 -8.43 -17.10
CA PHE A 3 3.88 -8.78 -15.78
C PHE A 3 3.58 -7.70 -14.74
N ASP A 4 3.62 -6.43 -15.12
CA ASP A 4 3.27 -5.31 -14.25
C ASP A 4 1.78 -5.26 -13.92
N HIS A 5 0.93 -5.69 -14.86
CA HIS A 5 -0.50 -5.77 -14.62
C HIS A 5 -0.83 -6.82 -13.54
N GLN A 6 -0.16 -7.98 -13.57
CA GLN A 6 -0.34 -9.00 -12.54
C GLN A 6 0.13 -8.50 -11.16
N LYS A 7 1.31 -7.86 -11.09
CA LYS A 7 1.82 -7.28 -9.84
C LYS A 7 0.86 -6.24 -9.25
N ARG A 8 0.29 -5.36 -10.10
CA ARG A 8 -0.73 -4.38 -9.68
C ARG A 8 -1.95 -5.05 -9.08
N ILE A 9 -2.48 -6.08 -9.75
CA ILE A 9 -3.64 -6.83 -9.24
C ILE A 9 -3.34 -7.43 -7.86
N THR A 10 -2.15 -8.01 -7.68
CA THR A 10 -1.72 -8.56 -6.39
C THR A 10 -1.68 -7.48 -5.31
N LEU A 11 -0.97 -6.37 -5.54
CA LEU A 11 -0.88 -5.28 -4.56
C LEU A 11 -2.25 -4.66 -4.23
N LEU A 12 -3.11 -4.48 -5.22
CA LEU A 12 -4.48 -3.98 -5.01
C LEU A 12 -5.31 -4.95 -4.17
N SER A 13 -5.13 -6.26 -4.36
CA SER A 13 -5.81 -7.29 -3.57
C SER A 13 -5.32 -7.28 -2.12
N ASP A 14 -4.01 -7.16 -1.91
CA ASP A 14 -3.41 -7.06 -0.57
C ASP A 14 -3.94 -5.82 0.17
N ILE A 15 -3.99 -4.66 -0.49
CA ILE A 15 -4.55 -3.43 0.09
C ILE A 15 -6.02 -3.62 0.47
N LYS A 16 -6.86 -4.17 -0.42
CA LYS A 16 -8.28 -4.43 -0.15
C LYS A 16 -8.48 -5.39 1.03
N PHE A 17 -7.64 -6.42 1.11
CA PHE A 17 -7.67 -7.37 2.22
C PHE A 17 -7.33 -6.69 3.56
N ILE A 18 -6.31 -5.83 3.57
CA ILE A 18 -5.91 -5.07 4.76
C ILE A 18 -7.00 -4.10 5.19
N LEU A 19 -7.57 -3.34 4.25
CA LEU A 19 -8.66 -2.41 4.52
C LEU A 19 -9.85 -3.09 5.23
N GLY A 20 -10.16 -4.34 4.87
CA GLY A 20 -11.21 -5.14 5.54
C GLY A 20 -10.91 -5.54 6.98
N LYS A 21 -9.67 -5.34 7.46
CA LYS A 21 -9.22 -5.68 8.82
C LYS A 21 -8.99 -4.48 9.73
N LEU A 22 -8.86 -3.27 9.17
CA LEU A 22 -8.55 -2.07 9.95
C LEU A 22 -9.77 -1.57 10.73
N ASP A 23 -9.54 -1.04 11.93
CA ASP A 23 -10.57 -0.38 12.75
C ASP A 23 -10.53 1.14 12.53
N SER A 24 -11.58 1.68 11.92
CA SER A 24 -11.71 3.10 11.62
C SER A 24 -11.69 4.01 12.84
N ARG A 25 -11.95 3.51 14.05
CA ARG A 25 -11.91 4.34 15.27
C ARG A 25 -10.52 4.85 15.60
N ASN A 26 -9.49 4.09 15.25
CA ASN A 26 -8.09 4.38 15.62
C ASN A 26 -7.13 4.41 14.43
N GLN A 27 -7.55 3.90 13.27
CA GLN A 27 -6.68 3.72 12.11
C GLN A 27 -7.20 4.46 10.87
N GLN A 28 -8.11 5.43 11.03
CA GLN A 28 -8.64 6.22 9.91
C GLN A 28 -7.54 6.82 9.01
N PRO A 29 -6.46 7.42 9.54
CA PRO A 29 -5.39 7.96 8.67
C PRO A 29 -4.74 6.89 7.79
N LEU A 30 -4.59 5.67 8.32
CA LEU A 30 -4.02 4.54 7.59
C LEU A 30 -5.00 4.00 6.54
N ILE A 31 -6.28 3.93 6.86
CA ILE A 31 -7.35 3.58 5.91
C ILE A 31 -7.34 4.55 4.73
N ASP A 32 -7.34 5.85 5.00
CA ASP A 32 -7.34 6.90 3.97
C ASP A 32 -6.09 6.80 3.09
N THR A 33 -4.93 6.59 3.71
CA THR A 33 -3.65 6.40 3.00
C THR A 33 -3.67 5.16 2.11
N LEU A 34 -4.21 4.04 2.57
CA LEU A 34 -4.31 2.81 1.79
C LEU A 34 -5.28 2.95 0.61
N ILE A 35 -6.39 3.66 0.79
CA ILE A 35 -7.32 3.98 -0.31
C ILE A 35 -6.60 4.81 -1.39
N GLU A 36 -5.89 5.87 -0.99
CA GLU A 36 -5.11 6.68 -1.92
C GLU A 36 -4.04 5.85 -2.65
N CYS A 37 -3.36 4.94 -1.94
CA CYS A 37 -2.38 4.04 -2.55
C CYS A 37 -3.02 3.09 -3.56
N ALA A 38 -4.23 2.58 -3.31
CA ALA A 38 -4.96 1.75 -4.26
C ALA A 38 -5.30 2.56 -5.52
N GLU A 39 -5.78 3.80 -5.37
CA GLU A 39 -6.07 4.67 -6.52
C GLU A 39 -4.82 4.97 -7.36
N ILE A 40 -3.66 5.17 -6.72
CA ILE A 40 -2.38 5.36 -7.42
C ILE A 40 -2.03 4.11 -8.25
N LEU A 41 -2.16 2.92 -7.67
CA LEU A 41 -1.81 1.66 -8.36
C LEU A 41 -2.80 1.33 -9.50
N GLU A 42 -4.08 1.67 -9.33
CA GLU A 42 -5.14 1.44 -10.32
C GLU A 42 -5.06 2.43 -11.49
N ASN A 43 -4.85 3.72 -11.21
CA ASN A 43 -4.92 4.78 -12.22
C ASN A 43 -3.57 5.18 -12.82
N SER A 44 -2.44 4.67 -12.29
CA SER A 44 -1.13 5.04 -12.83
C SER A 44 -0.94 4.51 -14.25
N SER A 45 -0.89 5.42 -15.23
CA SER A 45 -0.41 5.13 -16.58
C SER A 45 1.12 5.02 -16.68
N LYS A 46 1.83 5.31 -15.57
CA LYS A 46 3.29 5.24 -15.47
C LYS A 46 3.77 3.81 -15.24
N GLU A 47 5.07 3.60 -15.30
CA GLU A 47 5.72 2.36 -14.85
C GLU A 47 5.30 2.04 -13.41
N LEU A 48 5.30 0.74 -13.07
CA LEU A 48 4.83 0.27 -11.78
C LEU A 48 5.76 0.72 -10.63
N GLU A 49 7.07 0.76 -10.85
CA GLU A 49 8.06 1.05 -9.81
C GLU A 49 7.87 2.42 -9.13
N PRO A 50 7.68 3.55 -9.86
CA PRO A 50 7.36 4.83 -9.22
C PRO A 50 6.09 4.80 -8.36
N SER A 51 5.07 4.06 -8.80
CA SER A 51 3.83 3.90 -8.03
C SER A 51 4.07 3.12 -6.75
N ILE A 52 4.83 2.02 -6.81
CA ILE A 52 5.23 1.23 -5.64
C ILE A 52 6.02 2.08 -4.64
N ASN A 53 7.04 2.81 -5.10
CA ASN A 53 7.84 3.68 -4.24
C ASN A 53 6.98 4.75 -3.57
N THR A 54 6.04 5.35 -4.32
CA THR A 54 5.09 6.32 -3.77
C THR A 54 4.19 5.69 -2.70
N THR A 55 3.69 4.48 -2.94
CA THR A 55 2.87 3.72 -1.97
C THR A 55 3.64 3.45 -0.68
N ILE A 56 4.88 2.93 -0.78
CA ILE A 56 5.71 2.67 0.41
C ILE A 56 5.91 3.97 1.21
N SER A 57 6.38 5.04 0.56
CA SER A 57 6.66 6.31 1.24
C SER A 57 5.43 6.92 1.91
N LYS A 58 4.24 6.82 1.28
CA LYS A 58 3.00 7.32 1.87
C LYS A 58 2.61 6.56 3.12
N ILE A 59 2.70 5.24 3.09
CA ILE A 59 2.37 4.38 4.25
C ILE A 59 3.32 4.66 5.40
N GLU A 60 4.63 4.66 5.17
CA GLU A 60 5.64 4.94 6.19
C GLU A 60 5.47 6.32 6.81
N LYS A 61 5.23 7.33 5.96
CA LYS A 61 4.97 8.70 6.40
C LYS A 61 3.71 8.78 7.26
N CYS A 62 2.61 8.14 6.85
CA CYS A 62 1.37 8.11 7.62
C CYS A 62 1.58 7.49 9.01
N ILE A 63 2.33 6.39 9.11
CA ILE A 63 2.63 5.72 10.38
C ILE A 63 3.41 6.67 11.31
N LEU A 64 4.43 7.33 10.78
CA LEU A 64 5.28 8.26 11.53
C LEU A 64 4.51 9.51 11.99
N GLU A 65 3.76 10.15 11.10
CA GLU A 65 3.07 11.41 11.38
C GLU A 65 1.87 11.25 12.33
N ASN A 66 1.20 10.10 12.30
CA ASN A 66 0.02 9.85 13.14
C ASN A 66 0.35 9.06 14.41
N GLU A 67 1.64 8.86 14.72
CA GLU A 67 2.12 8.09 15.88
C GLU A 67 1.35 6.77 16.07
N ILE A 68 1.14 6.02 14.98
CA ILE A 68 0.33 4.80 15.01
C ILE A 68 1.08 3.73 15.82
N LYS A 69 0.76 3.62 17.11
CA LYS A 69 1.49 2.76 18.07
C LYS A 69 1.36 1.27 17.77
N ASN A 70 0.25 0.87 17.16
CA ASN A 70 -0.06 -0.52 16.80
C ASN A 70 -0.28 -0.62 15.29
N VAL A 71 0.81 -0.61 14.53
CA VAL A 71 0.77 -0.89 13.10
C VAL A 71 0.46 -2.37 12.90
N PRO A 72 -0.61 -2.73 12.16
CA PRO A 72 -0.90 -4.13 11.87
C PRO A 72 0.23 -4.81 11.09
N ASN A 73 0.50 -6.08 11.38
CA ASN A 73 1.56 -6.84 10.70
C ASN A 73 1.35 -6.87 9.18
N GLU A 74 0.09 -6.89 8.74
CA GLU A 74 -0.25 -6.90 7.32
C GLU A 74 0.22 -5.64 6.58
N ILE A 75 0.42 -4.51 7.26
CA ILE A 75 1.04 -3.31 6.66
C ILE A 75 2.52 -3.55 6.39
N SER A 76 3.23 -4.17 7.33
CA SER A 76 4.63 -4.55 7.12
C SER A 76 4.76 -5.55 5.97
N ASP A 77 3.84 -6.49 5.86
CA ASP A 77 3.82 -7.46 4.77
C ASP A 77 3.47 -6.84 3.42
N LEU A 78 2.58 -5.83 3.39
CA LEU A 78 2.33 -5.02 2.19
C LEU A 78 3.60 -4.28 1.74
N ILE A 79 4.33 -3.64 2.66
CA ILE A 79 5.59 -2.96 2.34
C ILE A 79 6.60 -3.96 1.77
N LYS A 80 6.73 -5.16 2.37
CA LYS A 80 7.61 -6.21 1.83
C LYS A 80 7.18 -6.67 0.43
N SER A 81 5.88 -6.85 0.19
CA SER A 81 5.31 -7.23 -1.11
C SER A 81 5.62 -6.16 -2.16
N CYS A 82 5.43 -4.88 -1.81
CA CYS A 82 5.83 -3.73 -2.62
C CYS A 82 7.32 -3.78 -2.98
N THR A 83 8.21 -3.90 -1.98
CA THR A 83 9.66 -3.94 -2.20
C THR A 83 10.10 -5.14 -3.04
N ALA A 84 9.45 -6.30 -2.90
CA ALA A 84 9.75 -7.50 -3.69
C ALA A 84 9.46 -7.35 -5.19
N PHE A 85 8.67 -6.34 -5.58
CA PHE A 85 8.36 -6.04 -6.97
C PHE A 85 9.25 -4.96 -7.59
N LEU A 86 10.10 -4.32 -6.79
CA LEU A 86 11.15 -3.42 -7.25
C LEU A 86 12.39 -4.22 -7.70
N PRO A 87 13.17 -3.70 -8.66
CA PRO A 87 14.46 -4.27 -9.02
C PRO A 87 15.44 -4.11 -7.86
N ASN A 88 16.25 -5.16 -7.60
CA ASN A 88 17.34 -5.13 -6.61
C ASN A 88 18.48 -4.21 -7.03
#